data_AF-A0A191HTR0-F1
#
_entry.id   AF-A0A191HTR0-F1
#
_cell.length_a   1.000
_cell.length_b   1.000
_cell.length_c   1.000
_cell.angle_alpha   90.00
_cell.angle_beta   90.00
_cell.angle_gamma   90.00
#
_symmetry.space_group_name_H-M   'P 1'
#
loop_
_entity.id
_entity.type
_entity.pdbx_description
1 polymer ?
#
loop_
_entity_poly.entity_id
_entity_poly.type
_entity_poly.pdbx_seq_one_letter_code
_entity_poly.pdbx_strand_id
1 'polypeptide(L)' 'MVEDAVEIHEGSKNIIAHTVSGFGDIDKGFNESDLVIEDTYQTQTVQHCHMESQVAYGYQDVDGRWVCVSSTQIPHICR' A
#
# COMPACT_ATOMS: atom_id res chain seq x y z
N MET A 1 -0.87 -17.64 5.61
CA MET A 1 -1.57 -17.24 6.84
C MET A 1 -1.42 -18.35 7.84
N VAL A 2 -0.97 -18.03 9.05
CA VAL A 2 -0.84 -19.04 10.10
C VAL A 2 -2.13 -18.99 10.91
N GLU A 3 -2.73 -20.16 11.12
CA GLU A 3 -3.90 -20.31 11.98
C GLU A 3 -3.55 -19.89 13.42
N ASP A 4 -4.52 -19.31 14.13
CA ASP A 4 -4.36 -18.83 15.51
C ASP A 4 -3.31 -17.71 15.72
N ALA A 5 -2.86 -17.03 14.66
CA ALA A 5 -2.06 -15.83 14.80
C ALA A 5 -2.85 -14.73 15.53
N VAL A 6 -2.23 -14.08 16.54
CA VAL A 6 -2.83 -12.94 17.24
C VAL A 6 -3.15 -11.84 16.22
N GLU A 7 -4.36 -11.29 16.30
CA GLU A 7 -4.78 -10.21 15.41
C GLU A 7 -4.10 -8.90 15.79
N ILE A 8 -3.49 -8.23 14.82
CA ILE A 8 -2.93 -6.88 14.98
C ILE A 8 -4.06 -5.84 15.06
N HIS A 9 -5.08 -6.02 14.22
CA HIS A 9 -6.29 -5.21 14.22
C HIS A 9 -7.50 -6.11 14.45
N GLU A 10 -8.30 -5.79 15.47
CA GLU A 10 -9.49 -6.55 15.85
C GLU A 10 -10.44 -6.74 14.65
N GLY A 11 -10.82 -7.99 14.38
CA GLY A 11 -11.76 -8.37 13.32
C GLY A 11 -11.15 -8.44 11.91
N SER A 12 -9.85 -8.16 11.75
CA SER A 12 -9.19 -8.17 10.43
C SER A 12 -8.64 -9.53 10.00
N LYS A 13 -8.44 -10.47 10.95
CA LYS A 13 -7.72 -11.74 10.70
C LYS A 13 -6.34 -11.55 10.06
N ASN A 14 -5.71 -10.39 10.27
CA ASN A 14 -4.47 -9.97 9.64
C ASN A 14 -4.52 -9.92 8.09
N ILE A 15 -5.72 -9.83 7.50
CA ILE A 15 -5.93 -9.60 6.06
C ILE A 15 -6.44 -8.17 5.89
N ILE A 16 -5.62 -7.28 5.35
CA ILE A 16 -6.00 -5.87 5.18
C ILE A 16 -6.93 -5.63 3.97
N ALA A 17 -6.79 -6.44 2.91
CA ALA A 17 -7.58 -6.33 1.69
C ALA A 17 -7.57 -7.64 0.90
N HIS A 18 -8.62 -7.87 0.10
CA HIS A 18 -8.73 -8.97 -0.85
C HIS A 18 -9.31 -8.44 -2.16
N THR A 19 -8.64 -8.71 -3.29
CA THR A 19 -9.05 -8.23 -4.61
C THR A 19 -9.05 -9.39 -5.60
N VAL A 20 -10.14 -9.53 -6.35
CA VAL A 20 -10.29 -10.51 -7.43
C VAL A 20 -10.46 -9.74 -8.73
N SER A 21 -9.70 -10.10 -9.76
CA SER A 21 -9.78 -9.49 -11.09
C SER A 21 -9.62 -10.56 -12.16
N GLY A 22 -10.38 -10.45 -13.24
CA GLY A 22 -10.31 -11.34 -14.39
C GLY A 22 -10.99 -10.68 -15.58
N PHE A 23 -10.50 -11.01 -16.78
CA PHE A 23 -11.02 -10.45 -18.03
C PHE A 23 -11.21 -11.59 -19.04
N GLY A 24 -12.44 -11.76 -19.54
CA GLY A 24 -12.78 -12.84 -20.46
C GLY A 24 -12.93 -14.20 -19.78
N ASP A 25 -12.80 -15.27 -20.56
CA ASP A 25 -12.90 -16.67 -20.12
C ASP A 25 -11.49 -17.25 -19.94
N ILE A 26 -11.04 -17.27 -18.69
CA ILE A 26 -9.69 -17.73 -18.32
C ILE A 26 -9.56 -19.24 -18.55
N ASP A 27 -10.58 -20.02 -18.19
CA ASP A 27 -10.56 -21.48 -18.32
C ASP A 27 -10.43 -21.91 -19.78
N LYS A 28 -11.17 -21.24 -20.68
CA LYS A 28 -11.01 -21.44 -22.13
C LYS A 28 -9.58 -21.11 -22.59
N GLY A 29 -9.03 -19.99 -22.12
CA GLY A 29 -7.67 -19.56 -22.46
C GLY A 29 -6.61 -20.60 -22.06
N PHE A 30 -6.72 -21.18 -20.87
CA PHE A 30 -5.83 -22.26 -20.45
C PHE A 30 -5.98 -23.52 -21.32
N ASN A 31 -7.21 -23.91 -21.66
CA ASN A 31 -7.47 -25.14 -22.44
C ASN A 31 -7.02 -25.05 -23.90
N GLU A 32 -7.05 -23.86 -24.50
CA GLU A 32 -6.69 -23.65 -25.92
C GLU A 32 -5.21 -23.28 -26.13
N SER A 33 -4.41 -23.15 -25.07
CA SER A 33 -3.00 -22.72 -25.16
C SER A 33 -2.05 -23.86 -25.55
N ASP A 34 -1.16 -23.60 -26.51
CA ASP A 34 -0.10 -24.55 -26.90
C ASP A 34 0.98 -24.75 -25.81
N LEU A 35 1.19 -23.74 -24.97
CA LEU A 35 2.14 -23.75 -23.86
C LEU A 35 1.63 -22.88 -22.71
N VAL A 36 1.70 -23.42 -21.50
CA VAL A 36 1.41 -22.71 -20.25
C VAL A 36 2.70 -22.63 -19.44
N ILE A 37 3.04 -21.43 -18.97
CA ILE A 37 4.18 -21.19 -18.07
C ILE A 37 3.62 -20.65 -16.75
N GLU A 38 3.98 -21.32 -15.67
CA GLU A 38 3.65 -20.92 -14.30
C GLU A 38 4.96 -20.78 -13.52
N ASP A 39 5.10 -19.66 -12.81
CA ASP A 39 6.26 -19.41 -11.96
C ASP A 39 5.86 -18.52 -10.78
N THR A 40 6.62 -18.59 -9.69
CA THR A 40 6.38 -17.83 -8.46
C THR A 40 7.45 -16.76 -8.29
N TYR A 41 7.03 -15.50 -8.32
CA TYR A 41 7.91 -14.35 -8.16
C TYR A 41 7.72 -13.70 -6.78
N GLN A 42 8.81 -13.26 -6.18
CA GLN A 42 8.81 -12.48 -4.95
C GLN A 42 9.73 -11.28 -5.11
N THR A 43 9.34 -10.13 -4.55
CA THR A 43 10.16 -8.92 -4.52
C THR A 43 10.49 -8.56 -3.08
N GLN A 44 11.69 -8.03 -2.86
CA GLN A 44 12.10 -7.55 -1.54
C GLN A 44 11.45 -6.20 -1.18
N THR A 45 11.32 -5.93 0.11
CA THR A 45 11.03 -4.58 0.60
C THR A 45 12.18 -3.64 0.24
N VAL A 46 11.85 -2.50 -0.37
CA VAL A 46 12.80 -1.43 -0.71
C VAL A 46 12.44 -0.14 0.02
N GLN A 47 13.44 0.72 0.26
CA GLN A 47 13.27 2.04 0.87
C GLN A 47 13.40 3.12 -0.20
N HIS A 48 12.58 4.18 -0.08
CA HIS A 48 12.57 5.28 -1.05
C HIS A 48 13.88 6.08 -1.07
N CYS A 49 14.58 6.18 0.06
CA CYS A 49 15.90 6.81 0.19
C CYS A 49 15.99 8.22 -0.42
N HIS A 50 14.99 9.08 -0.17
CA HIS A 50 15.10 10.50 -0.54
C HIS A 50 16.32 11.12 0.15
N MET A 51 17.06 11.99 -0.57
CA MET A 51 18.27 12.63 -0.01
C MET A 51 17.95 13.55 1.17
N GLU A 52 16.79 14.20 1.12
CA GLU A 52 16.27 14.98 2.23
C GLU A 52 15.62 14.06 3.28
N SER A 53 15.98 14.24 4.55
CA SER A 53 15.32 13.54 5.65
C SER A 53 13.94 14.15 5.94
N GLN A 54 13.00 13.33 6.42
CA GLN A 54 11.68 13.82 6.81
C GLN A 54 11.79 14.90 7.89
N VAL A 55 11.24 16.08 7.65
CA VAL A 55 11.20 17.21 8.60
C VAL A 55 9.82 17.84 8.64
N ALA A 56 9.39 18.27 9.83
CA ALA A 56 8.16 19.02 10.00
C ALA A 56 8.22 19.94 11.22
N TYR A 57 7.55 21.09 11.14
CA TYR A 57 7.30 21.97 12.28
C TYR A 57 5.94 22.65 12.14
N GLY A 58 5.39 23.05 13.28
CA GLY A 58 4.11 23.76 13.36
C GLY A 58 4.23 25.04 14.14
N TYR A 59 3.47 26.06 13.74
CA TYR A 59 3.37 27.30 14.49
C TYR A 59 1.96 27.90 14.36
N GLN A 60 1.58 28.73 15.32
CA GLN A 60 0.38 29.55 15.19
C GLN A 60 0.76 30.89 14.56
N ASP A 61 0.08 31.28 13.49
CA ASP A 61 0.30 32.57 12.84
C ASP A 61 -0.39 33.72 13.59
N VAL A 62 -0.18 34.95 13.10
CA VAL A 62 -0.75 36.18 13.70
C VAL A 62 -2.28 36.23 13.65
N ASP A 63 -2.89 35.47 12.74
CA ASP A 63 -4.35 35.35 12.60
C ASP A 63 -4.92 34.20 13.44
N GLY A 64 -4.08 33.54 14.25
CA GLY A 64 -4.45 32.43 15.12
C GLY A 64 -4.57 31.08 14.41
N ARG A 65 -4.18 30.97 13.13
CA ARG A 65 -4.23 29.71 12.37
C ARG A 65 -3.01 28.86 12.68
N TRP A 66 -3.22 27.57 12.86
CA TRP A 66 -2.13 26.60 12.92
C TRP A 66 -1.60 26.35 11.51
N VAL A 67 -0.31 26.66 11.31
CA VAL A 67 0.43 26.40 10.09
C VAL A 67 1.33 25.20 10.34
N CYS A 68 1.23 24.20 9.47
CA CYS A 68 2.12 23.05 9.44
C CYS A 68 3.03 23.16 8.21
N VAL A 69 4.34 23.14 8.44
CA VAL A 69 5.35 23.05 7.39
C VAL A 69 5.95 21.64 7.49
N SER A 70 5.88 20.87 6.41
CA SER A 70 6.30 19.47 6.41
C SER A 70 6.81 19.05 5.04
N SER A 71 7.79 18.14 5.03
CA SER A 71 8.22 17.42 3.82
C SER A 71 7.13 16.40 3.40
N THR A 72 6.10 16.88 2.72
CA THR A 72 4.96 16.05 2.24
C THR A 72 4.69 16.26 0.75
N GLN A 73 4.30 15.19 0.07
CA GLN A 73 3.86 15.22 -1.33
C GLN A 73 2.34 15.47 -1.48
N ILE A 74 1.59 15.39 -0.37
CA ILE A 74 0.12 15.41 -0.37
C ILE A 74 -0.44 16.46 0.61
N PRO A 75 -0.08 17.75 0.48
CA PRO A 75 -0.38 18.78 1.48
C PRO A 75 -1.88 18.99 1.75
N HIS A 76 -2.75 18.67 0.78
CA HIS A 76 -4.20 18.85 0.93
C HIS A 76 -4.89 17.65 1.58
N ILE A 77 -4.33 16.44 1.46
CA ILE A 77 -4.84 15.24 2.15
C ILE A 77 -4.41 15.25 3.61
N CYS A 78 -3.22 15.79 3.91
CA CYS A 78 -2.69 15.93 5.27
C CYS A 78 -3.28 17.11 6.07
N ARG A 79 -4.21 17.89 5.50
CA ARG A 79 -4.79 19.08 6.14
C ARG A 79 -5.75 18.73 7.27
#